data_AF-X1SQY2-F1
#
_entry.id   AF-X1SQY2-F1
#
_cell.length_a   1.000
_cell.length_b   1.000
_cell.length_c   1.000
_cell.angle_alpha   90.00
_cell.angle_beta   90.00
_cell.angle_gamma   90.00
#
_symmetry.space_group_name_H-M   'P 1'
#
loop_
_entity.id
_entity.type
_entity.pdbx_description
1 polymer ?
#
loop_
_entity_poly.entity_id
_entity_poly.type
_entity_poly.pdbx_seq_one_letter_code
_entity_poly.pdbx_strand_id
1 'polypeptide(L)'
;MYSFRKSKKGFTLIELMVVVAIIGVLALLGLRLYTGQQIKAKNAIVKANAGTVQTLIQAELADSTSGEVDTMVGDPDNPSGLIADSGIHVPDGDAQVDNSSAGTDMGFVYVVYDDTSEGSEFFEINGNAFDGGDVYGTPLTARK
;
A
#
# COMPACT_ATOMS: atom_id res chain seq x y z
N MET A 1 21.60 -44.18 53.77
CA MET A 1 20.58 -43.63 52.87
C MET A 1 20.93 -42.17 52.61
N TYR A 2 21.60 -41.86 51.49
CA TYR A 2 22.10 -40.50 51.21
C TYR A 2 20.98 -39.68 50.54
N SER A 3 20.43 -38.71 51.26
CA SER A 3 19.37 -37.83 50.77
C SER A 3 19.95 -36.75 49.85
N PHE A 4 19.69 -36.85 48.55
CA PHE A 4 19.98 -35.79 47.58
C PHE A 4 19.10 -34.56 47.84
N ARG A 5 19.59 -33.61 48.65
CA ARG A 5 18.98 -32.27 48.75
C ARG A 5 19.24 -31.53 47.44
N LYS A 6 18.22 -31.45 46.59
CA LYS A 6 18.24 -30.67 45.35
C LYS A 6 18.39 -29.19 45.70
N SER A 7 19.55 -28.61 45.44
CA SER A 7 19.81 -27.19 45.65
C SER A 7 18.88 -26.37 44.75
N LYS A 8 17.99 -25.57 45.35
CA LYS A 8 17.20 -24.59 44.60
C LYS A 8 18.14 -23.44 44.23
N LYS A 9 18.74 -23.49 43.04
CA LYS A 9 19.44 -22.34 42.45
C LYS A 9 18.39 -21.26 42.17
N GLY A 10 18.39 -20.19 42.98
CA GLY A 10 17.60 -19.00 42.71
C GLY A 10 18.25 -18.17 41.62
N PHE A 11 17.44 -17.56 40.77
CA PHE A 11 17.89 -16.58 39.77
C PHE A 11 18.30 -15.31 40.52
N THR A 12 19.45 -14.73 40.19
CA THR A 12 19.91 -13.52 40.86
C THR A 12 19.19 -12.28 40.30
N LEU A 13 18.95 -11.27 41.15
CA LEU A 13 18.37 -10.00 40.68
C LEU A 13 19.25 -9.32 39.63
N ILE A 14 20.57 -9.48 39.73
CA ILE A 14 21.51 -8.92 38.75
C ILE A 14 21.42 -9.62 37.40
N GLU A 15 21.26 -10.95 37.36
CA GLU A 15 21.01 -11.67 36.10
C GLU A 15 19.74 -11.16 35.43
N LEU A 16 18.68 -10.90 36.20
CA LEU A 16 17.43 -10.37 35.65
C LEU A 16 17.62 -8.94 35.12
N MET A 17 18.36 -8.08 35.84
CA MET A 17 18.65 -6.72 35.39
C MET A 17 19.44 -6.70 34.08
N VAL A 18 20.47 -7.54 33.94
CA VAL A 18 21.28 -7.59 32.70
C VAL A 18 20.43 -8.07 31.52
N VAL A 19 19.56 -9.04 31.72
CA VAL A 19 18.66 -9.54 30.66
C VAL A 19 17.72 -8.44 30.18
N VAL A 20 17.07 -7.71 31.09
CA VAL A 20 16.15 -6.62 30.73
C VAL A 20 16.91 -5.49 30.03
N ALA A 21 18.14 -5.18 30.45
CA ALA A 21 18.99 -4.19 29.78
C ALA A 21 19.31 -4.59 28.33
N ILE A 22 19.67 -5.85 28.08
CA ILE A 22 19.96 -6.34 26.73
C ILE A 22 18.71 -6.35 25.86
N ILE A 23 17.56 -6.82 26.38
CA ILE A 23 16.28 -6.80 25.64
C ILE A 23 15.88 -5.36 25.28
N GLY A 24 16.11 -4.40 26.17
CA GLY A 24 15.86 -2.98 25.90
C GLY A 24 16.65 -2.44 24.71
N VAL A 25 17.95 -2.77 24.62
CA VAL A 25 18.79 -2.37 23.48
C VAL A 25 18.35 -3.04 22.19
N LEU A 26 18.08 -4.35 22.22
CA LEU A 26 17.65 -5.10 21.04
C LEU A 26 16.29 -4.62 20.50
N ALA A 27 15.34 -4.30 21.39
CA ALA A 27 14.03 -3.79 21.00
C ALA A 27 14.13 -2.45 20.27
N LEU A 28 14.99 -1.54 20.75
CA LEU A 28 15.21 -0.23 20.12
C LEU A 28 15.79 -0.36 18.70
N LEU A 29 16.77 -1.26 18.50
CA LEU A 29 17.34 -1.53 17.18
C LEU A 29 16.33 -2.21 16.25
N GLY A 30 15.56 -3.17 16.77
CA GLY A 30 14.54 -3.88 16.01
C GLY A 30 13.43 -2.96 15.49
N LEU A 31 12.99 -2.00 16.31
CA LEU A 31 11.93 -1.06 15.93
C LEU A 31 12.29 -0.22 14.70
N ARG A 32 13.54 0.30 14.64
CA ARG A 32 14.00 1.14 13.52
C ARG A 32 14.00 0.39 12.19
N LEU A 33 14.34 -0.89 12.20
CA LEU A 33 14.33 -1.73 11.00
C LEU A 33 12.91 -2.08 10.56
N TYR A 34 12.03 -2.33 11.52
CA TYR A 34 10.66 -2.78 11.25
C TYR A 34 9.83 -1.73 10.51
N THR A 35 9.91 -0.45 10.88
CA THR A 35 9.11 0.62 10.25
C THR A 35 9.42 0.78 8.75
N GLY A 36 10.68 0.68 8.34
CA GLY A 36 11.06 0.79 6.93
C GLY A 36 10.59 -0.40 6.09
N GLN A 37 10.57 -1.60 6.66
CA GLN A 37 10.04 -2.79 5.97
C GLN A 37 8.52 -2.74 5.83
N GLN A 38 7.81 -2.21 6.84
CA GLN A 38 6.37 -1.99 6.75
C GLN A 38 6.03 -1.05 5.60
N ILE A 39 6.69 0.11 5.49
CA ILE A 39 6.46 1.07 4.40
C ILE A 39 6.69 0.41 3.03
N LYS A 40 7.78 -0.34 2.86
CA LYS A 40 8.04 -1.06 1.61
C LYS A 40 6.97 -2.10 1.27
N ALA A 41 6.49 -2.84 2.26
CA ALA A 41 5.41 -3.82 2.07
C ALA A 41 4.09 -3.12 1.68
N LYS A 42 3.75 -2.01 2.34
CA LYS A 42 2.58 -1.20 2.00
C LYS A 42 2.68 -0.66 0.58
N ASN A 43 3.79 -0.03 0.22
CA ASN A 43 4.02 0.49 -1.13
C ASN A 43 3.94 -0.62 -2.21
N ALA A 44 4.39 -1.84 -1.90
CA ALA A 44 4.26 -2.98 -2.82
C ALA A 44 2.79 -3.36 -3.09
N ILE A 45 1.92 -3.25 -2.09
CA ILE A 45 0.48 -3.47 -2.24
C ILE A 45 -0.15 -2.36 -3.10
N VAL A 46 0.16 -1.09 -2.82
CA VAL A 46 -0.33 0.05 -3.63
C VAL A 46 0.11 -0.10 -5.09
N LYS A 47 1.37 -0.52 -5.30
CA LYS A 47 1.91 -0.80 -6.62
C LYS A 47 1.14 -1.90 -7.35
N ALA A 48 0.78 -2.98 -6.65
CA ALA A 48 -0.05 -4.04 -7.20
C ALA A 48 -1.47 -3.54 -7.53
N ASN A 49 -2.08 -2.75 -6.64
CA ASN A 49 -3.41 -2.16 -6.85
C ASN A 49 -3.43 -1.24 -8.09
N ALA A 50 -2.43 -0.38 -8.27
CA ALA A 50 -2.30 0.45 -9.47
C ALA A 50 -2.19 -0.40 -10.75
N GLY A 51 -1.49 -1.54 -10.69
CA GLY A 51 -1.47 -2.53 -11.78
C GLY A 51 -2.85 -3.13 -12.06
N THR A 52 -3.60 -3.50 -11.02
CA THR A 52 -4.99 -3.98 -11.17
C THR A 52 -5.86 -2.94 -11.86
N VAL A 53 -5.83 -1.68 -11.40
CA VAL A 53 -6.60 -0.58 -12.01
C VAL A 53 -6.20 -0.35 -13.47
N GLN A 54 -4.91 -0.37 -13.80
CA GLN A 54 -4.45 -0.29 -15.19
C GLN A 54 -5.07 -1.39 -16.05
N THR A 55 -5.07 -2.64 -15.57
CA THR A 55 -5.64 -3.76 -16.34
C THR A 55 -7.16 -3.64 -16.53
N LEU A 56 -7.87 -3.10 -15.54
CA LEU A 56 -9.32 -2.86 -15.63
C LEU A 56 -9.64 -1.77 -16.64
N ILE A 57 -8.93 -0.64 -16.58
CA ILE A 57 -9.07 0.46 -17.55
C ILE A 57 -8.76 -0.05 -18.96
N GLN A 58 -7.68 -0.81 -19.12
CA GLN A 58 -7.30 -1.36 -20.42
C GLN A 58 -8.34 -2.36 -20.97
N ALA A 59 -9.02 -3.10 -20.10
CA ALA A 59 -10.10 -4.01 -20.49
C ALA A 59 -11.33 -3.21 -20.94
N GLU A 60 -11.74 -2.19 -20.18
CA GLU A 60 -12.91 -1.37 -20.52
C GLU A 60 -12.70 -0.56 -21.81
N LEU A 61 -11.47 -0.11 -22.09
CA LEU A 61 -11.13 0.58 -23.35
C LEU A 61 -11.31 -0.27 -24.61
N ALA A 62 -11.41 -1.60 -24.46
CA ALA A 62 -11.70 -2.50 -25.58
C ALA A 62 -13.16 -2.32 -26.06
N ASP A 63 -14.09 -2.10 -25.13
CA ASP A 63 -15.53 -2.05 -25.40
C ASP A 63 -16.08 -0.62 -25.45
N SER A 64 -15.43 0.32 -24.75
CA SER A 64 -15.90 1.70 -24.55
C SER A 64 -14.92 2.74 -25.14
N THR A 65 -15.34 4.01 -25.20
CA THR A 65 -14.48 5.15 -25.56
C THR A 65 -13.69 5.66 -24.36
N SER A 66 -12.56 6.35 -24.58
CA SER A 66 -11.74 6.91 -23.50
C SER A 66 -12.54 7.86 -22.60
N GLY A 67 -13.38 8.72 -23.17
CA GLY A 67 -14.24 9.61 -22.38
C GLY A 67 -15.27 8.87 -21.51
N GLU A 68 -15.83 7.75 -21.98
CA GLU A 68 -16.73 6.92 -21.15
C GLU A 68 -15.95 6.27 -20.00
N VAL A 69 -14.76 5.74 -20.26
CA VAL A 69 -13.90 5.14 -19.23
C VAL A 69 -13.48 6.15 -18.17
N ASP A 70 -13.18 7.40 -18.56
CA ASP A 70 -12.85 8.47 -17.62
C ASP A 70 -14.00 8.74 -16.64
N THR A 71 -15.25 8.79 -17.13
CA THR A 71 -16.42 8.95 -16.25
C THR A 71 -16.61 7.76 -15.30
N MET A 72 -16.22 6.55 -15.70
CA MET A 72 -16.31 5.36 -14.84
C MET A 72 -15.21 5.31 -13.78
N VAL A 73 -14.05 5.96 -14.03
CA VAL A 73 -12.95 6.02 -13.08
C VAL A 73 -13.14 7.18 -12.09
N GLY A 74 -13.53 8.36 -12.56
CA GLY A 74 -13.43 9.64 -11.84
C GLY A 74 -14.71 10.16 -11.16
N ASP A 75 -15.77 9.37 -11.02
CA ASP A 75 -17.05 9.85 -10.46
C ASP A 75 -17.20 9.51 -8.96
N PRO A 76 -16.99 10.46 -8.03
CA PRO A 76 -17.21 10.24 -6.59
C PRO A 76 -18.70 10.08 -6.21
N ASP A 77 -19.63 10.35 -7.12
CA ASP A 77 -21.07 10.17 -6.92
C ASP A 77 -21.59 8.84 -7.52
N ASN A 78 -20.72 8.03 -8.15
CA ASN A 78 -21.07 6.73 -8.73
C ASN A 78 -20.44 5.57 -7.95
N PRO A 79 -21.18 4.94 -7.01
CA PRO A 79 -20.68 3.82 -6.20
C PRO A 79 -20.42 2.53 -7.00
N SER A 80 -20.59 2.55 -8.33
CA SER A 80 -20.28 1.47 -9.27
C SER A 80 -19.24 1.90 -10.31
N GLY A 81 -18.34 2.81 -9.94
CA GLY A 81 -17.15 3.14 -10.74
C GLY A 81 -16.16 1.97 -10.82
N LEU A 82 -15.29 1.99 -11.84
CA LEU A 82 -14.29 0.94 -12.09
C LEU A 82 -13.39 0.67 -10.88
N ILE A 83 -13.11 1.70 -10.07
CA ILE A 83 -12.31 1.57 -8.86
C ILE A 83 -13.11 0.89 -7.74
N ALA A 84 -14.37 1.27 -7.50
CA ALA A 84 -15.24 0.58 -6.54
C ALA A 84 -15.42 -0.91 -6.89
N ASP A 85 -15.64 -1.22 -8.17
CA ASP A 85 -15.86 -2.59 -8.63
C ASP A 85 -14.56 -3.44 -8.66
N SER A 86 -13.39 -2.79 -8.59
CA SER A 86 -12.09 -3.49 -8.57
C SER A 86 -11.87 -4.32 -7.30
N GLY A 87 -12.57 -3.98 -6.20
CA GLY A 87 -12.41 -4.61 -4.89
C GLY A 87 -11.04 -4.39 -4.23
N ILE A 88 -10.24 -3.44 -4.73
CA ILE A 88 -8.94 -3.12 -4.13
C ILE A 88 -9.12 -2.47 -2.75
N HIS A 89 -8.19 -2.79 -1.85
CA HIS A 89 -8.12 -2.22 -0.51
C HIS A 89 -6.78 -1.55 -0.30
N VAL A 90 -6.77 -0.44 0.44
CA VAL A 90 -5.52 0.21 0.80
C VAL A 90 -4.80 -0.59 1.89
N PRO A 91 -3.45 -0.51 1.99
CA PRO A 91 -2.69 -1.35 2.92
C PRO A 91 -3.07 -1.17 4.40
N ASP A 92 -3.67 -0.03 4.74
CA ASP A 92 -4.07 0.33 6.10
C ASP A 92 -5.57 0.17 6.38
N GLY A 93 -6.34 -0.43 5.47
CA GLY A 93 -7.71 -0.82 5.76
C GLY A 93 -8.66 -0.69 4.58
N ASP A 94 -9.26 0.49 4.45
CA ASP A 94 -10.51 0.70 3.73
C ASP A 94 -10.48 0.25 2.27
N ALA A 95 -11.64 -0.14 1.76
CA ALA A 95 -11.84 -0.32 0.34
C ALA A 95 -11.64 1.03 -0.36
N GLN A 96 -10.90 1.03 -1.46
CA GLN A 96 -10.85 2.21 -2.30
C GLN A 96 -12.04 2.17 -3.25
N VAL A 97 -12.98 3.11 -3.07
CA VAL A 97 -14.20 3.20 -3.88
C VAL A 97 -14.11 4.24 -4.97
N ASP A 98 -13.27 5.25 -4.79
CA ASP A 98 -13.15 6.38 -5.71
C ASP A 98 -11.72 6.58 -6.21
N ASN A 99 -11.60 7.36 -7.28
CA ASN A 99 -10.31 7.85 -7.75
C ASN A 99 -9.74 8.88 -6.78
N SER A 100 -8.56 8.59 -6.22
CA SER A 100 -7.85 9.55 -5.36
C SER A 100 -7.25 10.68 -6.18
N SER A 101 -6.87 11.77 -5.52
CA SER A 101 -5.95 12.76 -6.08
C SER A 101 -4.49 12.36 -5.81
N ALA A 102 -3.57 12.84 -6.64
CA ALA A 102 -2.15 12.72 -6.39
C ALA A 102 -1.76 13.50 -5.12
N GLY A 103 -1.05 12.85 -4.20
CA GLY A 103 -0.49 13.44 -2.98
C GLY A 103 -1.46 13.68 -1.83
N THR A 104 -2.73 13.27 -1.91
CA THR A 104 -3.71 13.46 -0.81
C THR A 104 -3.77 12.25 0.11
N ASP A 105 -4.18 11.11 -0.43
CA ASP A 105 -4.55 9.94 0.35
C ASP A 105 -3.48 8.86 0.20
N MET A 106 -2.60 8.78 1.19
CA MET A 106 -1.48 7.83 1.19
C MET A 106 -2.01 6.39 1.11
N GLY A 107 -1.44 5.59 0.21
CA GLY A 107 -1.87 4.22 -0.02
C GLY A 107 -2.96 4.05 -1.08
N PHE A 108 -3.55 5.14 -1.56
CA PHE A 108 -4.58 5.10 -2.59
C PHE A 108 -3.97 5.17 -3.99
N VAL A 109 -4.64 4.52 -4.93
CA VAL A 109 -4.38 4.63 -6.37
C VAL A 109 -5.06 5.89 -6.89
N TYR A 110 -4.42 6.59 -7.81
CA TYR A 110 -5.03 7.66 -8.57
C TYR A 110 -4.85 7.43 -10.07
N VAL A 111 -5.77 7.97 -10.83
CA VAL A 111 -5.81 7.90 -12.28
C VAL A 111 -6.00 9.32 -12.82
N VAL A 112 -5.22 9.69 -13.82
CA VAL A 112 -5.35 10.95 -14.54
C VAL A 112 -5.65 10.62 -16.00
N TYR A 113 -6.70 11.22 -16.54
CA TYR A 113 -7.04 11.15 -17.94
C TYR A 113 -6.48 12.38 -18.67
N ASP A 114 -5.76 12.16 -19.77
CA ASP A 114 -5.26 13.23 -20.65
C ASP A 114 -5.95 13.15 -22.01
N ASP A 115 -6.74 14.19 -22.33
CA ASP A 115 -7.48 14.38 -23.57
C ASP A 115 -6.92 15.51 -24.44
N THR A 116 -5.74 16.05 -24.11
CA THR A 116 -5.25 17.32 -24.65
C THR A 116 -4.90 17.28 -26.13
N SER A 117 -4.95 16.11 -26.78
CA SER A 117 -4.71 15.95 -28.21
C SER A 117 -5.59 14.84 -28.79
N GLU A 118 -6.38 15.22 -29.79
CA GLU A 118 -7.30 14.33 -30.52
C GLU A 118 -6.53 13.12 -31.08
N GLY A 119 -6.88 11.92 -30.65
CA GLY A 119 -6.25 10.67 -31.10
C GLY A 119 -4.98 10.24 -30.32
N SER A 120 -4.63 10.93 -29.23
CA SER A 120 -3.59 10.49 -28.29
C SER A 120 -4.08 10.50 -26.85
N GLU A 121 -5.32 10.07 -26.64
CA GLU A 121 -5.92 9.94 -25.32
C GLU A 121 -5.24 8.81 -24.55
N PHE A 122 -4.88 9.05 -23.29
CA PHE A 122 -4.33 8.02 -22.42
C PHE A 122 -4.69 8.27 -20.95
N PHE A 123 -4.65 7.19 -20.19
CA PHE A 123 -4.78 7.20 -18.74
C PHE A 123 -3.40 7.01 -18.13
N GLU A 124 -3.07 7.82 -17.14
CA GLU A 124 -1.93 7.63 -16.25
C GLU A 124 -2.42 7.08 -14.92
N ILE A 125 -1.86 5.96 -14.49
CA ILE A 125 -2.23 5.28 -13.24
C ILE A 125 -1.01 5.22 -12.35
N ASN A 126 -1.18 5.64 -11.10
CA ASN A 126 -0.15 5.51 -10.08
C ASN A 126 -0.79 5.41 -8.69
N GLY A 127 0.02 5.39 -7.63
CA GLY A 127 -0.50 5.43 -6.27
C GLY A 127 0.38 6.22 -5.33
N ASN A 128 -0.26 6.79 -4.31
CA ASN A 128 0.36 7.63 -3.30
C ASN A 128 1.19 6.77 -2.34
N ALA A 129 2.51 6.97 -2.31
CA ALA A 129 3.43 6.18 -1.52
C ALA A 129 3.40 6.58 -0.02
N PHE A 130 3.67 5.61 0.86
CA PHE A 130 3.72 5.83 2.31
C PHE A 130 4.95 6.61 2.79
N ASP A 131 5.98 6.74 1.94
CA ASP A 131 7.17 7.55 2.13
C ASP A 131 7.12 8.89 1.36
N GLY A 132 5.97 9.20 0.76
CA GLY A 132 5.72 10.42 -0.01
C GLY A 132 6.02 10.29 -1.50
N GLY A 133 5.29 11.05 -2.31
CA GLY A 133 5.34 10.94 -3.77
C GLY A 133 4.65 9.67 -4.27
N ASP A 134 5.13 9.15 -5.40
CA ASP A 134 4.44 8.09 -6.13
C ASP A 134 5.14 6.74 -6.01
N VAL A 135 4.38 5.64 -6.04
CA VAL A 135 4.93 4.28 -5.99
C VAL A 135 5.63 3.85 -7.28
N TYR A 136 5.27 4.47 -8.41
CA TYR A 136 6.01 4.37 -9.67
C TYR A 136 6.66 5.71 -10.02
N GLY A 137 7.96 5.69 -10.31
CA GLY A 137 8.67 6.88 -10.80
C GLY A 137 8.28 7.31 -12.23
N THR A 138 7.64 6.41 -12.98
CA THR A 138 6.95 6.70 -14.24
C THR A 138 5.57 6.06 -14.15
N PRO A 139 4.46 6.81 -14.29
CA PRO A 139 3.13 6.25 -14.14
C PRO A 139 2.89 5.13 -15.16
N LEU A 140 2.02 4.20 -14.78
CA LEU A 140 1.51 3.19 -15.72
C LEU A 140 0.60 3.88 -16.71
N THR A 141 0.57 3.42 -17.96
CA THR A 141 -0.31 3.99 -18.98
C THR A 141 -1.27 2.96 -19.54
N ALA A 142 -2.51 3.39 -19.81
CA ALA A 142 -3.51 2.63 -20.54
C ALA A 142 -4.04 3.48 -21.70
N ARG A 143 -4.23 2.87 -22.86
CA ARG A 143 -4.67 3.53 -24.11
C ARG A 143 -5.27 2.50 -25.06
N LYS A 144 -6.03 2.99 -26.05
CA LYS A 144 -6.57 2.16 -27.13
C LYS A 144 -5.49 1.75 -28.15
#